data_AF-A0A561QHP1-F1
#
_entry.id   AF-A0A561QHP1-F1
#
_cell.length_a   1.000
_cell.length_b   1.000
_cell.length_c   1.000
_cell.angle_alpha   90.00
_cell.angle_beta   90.00
_cell.angle_gamma   90.00
#
_symmetry.space_group_name_H-M   'P 1'
#
loop_
_entity.id
_entity.type
_entity.pdbx_description
1 polymer ?
#
loop_
_entity_poly.entity_id
_entity_poly.type
_entity_poly.pdbx_seq_one_letter_code
_entity_poly.pdbx_strand_id
1 'polypeptide(L)' 'MHGKIRFEDDLDYSELSPRLVGVLKKSGFERMSDLYKMTDDQLLLLPNIGQHYLHQIRQAEKRSY' A
#
# COMPACT_ATOMS: atom_id res chain seq x y z
N MET A 1 -0.59 4.02 -23.76
CA MET A 1 -1.68 3.59 -22.84
C MET A 1 -1.79 4.63 -21.73
N HIS A 2 -2.70 5.60 -21.85
CA HIS A 2 -2.91 6.60 -20.80
C HIS A 2 -3.89 6.02 -19.78
N GLY A 3 -3.38 5.24 -18.83
CA GLY A 3 -4.17 4.80 -17.69
C GLY A 3 -4.63 6.02 -16.91
N LYS A 4 -5.95 6.19 -16.75
CA LYS A 4 -6.53 7.23 -15.90
C LYS A 4 -5.88 7.12 -14.52
N ILE A 5 -5.08 8.12 -14.14
CA ILE A 5 -4.57 8.23 -12.77
C ILE A 5 -5.79 8.46 -11.89
N ARG A 6 -6.15 7.46 -11.10
CA ARG A 6 -7.12 7.62 -10.03
C ARG A 6 -6.35 8.23 -8.88
N PHE A 7 -6.60 9.50 -8.57
CA PHE A 7 -5.96 10.17 -7.43
C PHE A 7 -6.19 9.40 -6.11
N GLU A 8 -7.33 8.73 -6.03
CA GLU A 8 -7.75 7.83 -4.94
C GLU A 8 -6.84 6.60 -4.75
N ASP A 9 -6.03 6.26 -5.77
CA ASP A 9 -5.12 5.11 -5.75
C ASP A 9 -3.71 5.48 -5.27
N ASP A 10 -3.38 6.77 -5.15
CA ASP A 10 -2.07 7.21 -4.68
C ASP A 10 -1.95 7.02 -3.16
N LEU A 11 -0.79 6.52 -2.72
CA LEU A 11 -0.49 6.30 -1.31
C LEU A 11 -0.62 7.57 -0.46
N ASP A 12 -0.36 8.75 -1.02
CA ASP A 12 -0.46 10.03 -0.30
C ASP A 12 -1.89 10.35 0.13
N TYR A 13 -2.89 9.80 -0.54
CA TYR A 13 -4.31 9.99 -0.20
C TYR A 13 -4.92 8.78 0.53
N SER A 14 -4.10 7.78 0.87
CA SER A 14 -4.56 6.61 1.62
C SER A 14 -4.78 6.91 3.11
N GLU A 15 -5.61 6.09 3.78
CA GLU A 15 -5.77 6.14 5.25
C GLU A 15 -4.59 5.50 6.01
N LEU A 16 -3.51 5.12 5.33
CA LEU A 16 -2.35 4.51 5.96
C LEU A 16 -1.58 5.54 6.80
N SER A 17 -0.89 5.06 7.84
CA SER A 17 -0.05 5.95 8.64
C SER A 17 1.06 6.58 7.80
N PRO A 18 1.45 7.86 8.05
CA PRO A 18 2.52 8.52 7.29
C PRO A 18 3.84 7.75 7.31
N ARG A 19 4.12 7.03 8.41
CA ARG A 19 5.29 6.16 8.53
C ARG A 19 5.23 5.00 7.55
N LEU A 20 4.09 4.33 7.45
CA LEU A 20 3.89 3.22 6.52
C LEU A 20 3.97 3.71 5.06
N VAL A 21 3.33 4.84 4.73
CA VAL A 21 3.46 5.48 3.41
C VAL A 21 4.92 5.73 3.07
N GLY A 22 5.70 6.28 4.01
CA GLY A 22 7.13 6.51 3.81
C GLY A 22 7.95 5.22 3.61
N VAL A 23 7.61 4.13 4.29
CA VAL A 23 8.25 2.81 4.08
C VAL A 23 7.93 2.29 2.67
N LEU A 24 6.66 2.31 2.29
CA LEU A 24 6.19 1.81 0.99
C LEU A 24 6.80 2.58 -0.18
N LYS A 25 6.86 3.92 -0.08
CA LYS A 25 7.54 4.77 -1.06
C LYS A 25 9.03 4.50 -1.16
N LYS A 26 9.72 4.27 -0.04
CA LYS A 26 11.14 3.86 -0.04
C LYS A 26 11.34 2.48 -0.68
N SER A 27 10.34 1.62 -0.63
CA SER A 27 10.32 0.33 -1.31
C SER A 27 9.88 0.42 -2.79
N GLY A 28 9.61 1.63 -3.31
CA GLY A 28 9.28 1.86 -4.72
C GLY A 28 7.79 1.78 -5.06
N PHE A 29 6.91 1.74 -4.05
CA PHE A 29 5.47 1.75 -4.27
C PHE A 29 4.91 3.17 -4.18
N GLU A 30 4.06 3.52 -5.14
CA GLU A 30 3.34 4.80 -5.16
C GLU A 30 1.82 4.62 -5.08
N ARG A 31 1.33 3.39 -5.32
CA ARG A 31 -0.11 3.12 -5.48
C ARG A 31 -0.60 2.00 -4.57
N MET A 32 -1.80 2.18 -4.01
CA MET A 32 -2.48 1.17 -3.19
C MET A 32 -2.81 -0.09 -4.01
N SER A 33 -3.24 0.07 -5.26
CA SER A 33 -3.58 -1.04 -6.15
C SER A 33 -2.42 -1.99 -6.42
N ASP A 34 -1.17 -1.52 -6.35
CA ASP A 34 0.00 -2.38 -6.51
C ASP A 34 0.22 -3.25 -5.26
N LEU A 35 -0.07 -2.72 -4.07
CA LEU A 35 -0.01 -3.46 -2.81
C LEU A 35 -1.13 -4.49 -2.71
N TYR A 36 -2.33 -4.18 -3.20
CA TYR A 36 -3.47 -5.10 -3.18
C TYR A 36 -3.26 -6.32 -4.09
N LYS A 37 -2.45 -6.19 -5.15
CA LYS A 37 -2.07 -7.33 -6.01
C LYS A 37 -1.01 -8.24 -5.37
N MET A 38 -0.32 -7.79 -4.34
CA MET A 38 0.69 -8.58 -3.64
C MET A 38 0.02 -9.54 -2.66
N THR A 39 0.62 -10.72 -2.49
CA THR A 39 0.26 -11.64 -1.41
C THR A 39 0.83 -11.15 -0.07
N ASP A 40 0.29 -11.66 1.03
CA ASP A 40 0.75 -11.33 2.38
C ASP A 40 2.24 -11.64 2.57
N ASP A 41 2.70 -12.79 2.07
CA ASP A 41 4.11 -13.19 2.12
C ASP A 41 5.00 -12.22 1.34
N GLN A 42 4.57 -11.78 0.15
CA GLN A 42 5.33 -10.80 -0.64
C GLN A 42 5.43 -9.45 0.06
N LEU A 43 4.37 -9.02 0.75
CA LEU A 43 4.39 -7.79 1.54
C LEU A 43 5.33 -7.92 2.75
N LEU A 44 5.36 -9.08 3.42
CA LEU A 44 6.24 -9.33 4.57
C LEU A 44 7.72 -9.47 4.19
N LEU A 45 8.02 -9.74 2.92
CA LEU A 45 9.39 -9.70 2.40
C LEU A 45 9.90 -8.26 2.19
N LEU A 46 9.01 -7.26 2.23
CA LEU A 46 9.43 -5.86 2.09
C LEU A 46 10.20 -5.40 3.34
N PRO A 47 11.31 -4.65 3.16
CA PRO A 47 12.06 -4.12 4.29
C PRO A 47 11.19 -3.27 5.22
N ASN A 48 11.26 -3.55 6.52
CA ASN A 48 10.52 -2.82 7.56
C ASN A 48 8.99 -2.99 7.50
N ILE A 49 8.48 -3.97 6.75
CA ILE A 49 7.07 -4.37 6.80
C ILE A 49 6.92 -5.60 7.67
N GLY A 50 6.39 -5.41 8.87
CA GLY A 50 5.99 -6.49 9.77
C GLY A 50 4.49 -6.75 9.74
N GLN A 51 4.05 -7.74 10.52
CA GLN A 51 2.64 -8.14 10.66
C GLN A 51 1.69 -6.96 10.96
N HIS A 52 2.14 -6.00 11.78
CA HIS A 52 1.36 -4.80 12.08
C HIS A 52 1.05 -3.97 10.83
N TYR A 53 2.03 -3.77 9.95
CA TYR A 53 1.84 -3.00 8.71
C TYR A 53 1.09 -3.79 7.64
N LEU A 54 1.34 -5.10 7.52
CA LEU A 54 0.52 -5.98 6.69
C LEU A 54 -0.97 -5.84 7.06
N HIS A 55 -1.27 -5.88 8.36
CA HIS A 55 -2.64 -5.75 8.84
C HIS A 55 -3.26 -4.39 8.46
N GLN A 56 -2.51 -3.29 8.58
CA GLN A 56 -2.97 -1.97 8.15
C GLN A 56 -3.28 -1.92 6.65
N ILE A 57 -2.41 -2.47 5.81
CA ILE A 57 -2.61 -2.52 4.35
C ILE A 57 -3.90 -3.28 4.01
N ARG A 58 -4.13 -4.45 4.63
CA ARG A 58 -5.34 -5.26 4.41
C ARG A 58 -6.61 -4.65 4.99
N GLN A 59 -6.50 -3.91 6.09
CA GLN A 59 -7.64 -3.15 6.60
C GLN A 59 -8.04 -2.03 5.64
N ALA A 60 -7.07 -1.31 5.08
CA ALA A 60 -7.33 -0.27 4.08
C ALA A 60 -8.02 -0.85 2.83
N GLU A 61 -7.57 -2.02 2.36
CA GLU A 61 -8.18 -2.73 1.22
C GLU A 61 -9.67 -3.03 1.43
N LYS A 62 -10.04 -3.53 2.62
CA LYS A 62 -11.42 -3.90 2.95
C LYS A 62 -12.37 -2.70 3.05
N ARG A 63 -11.85 -1.49 3.27
CA ARG A 63 -12.64 -0.26 3.38
C ARG A 63 -12.95 0.38 2.02
N SER A 64 -12.25 -0.01 0.97
CA SER A 64 -12.42 0.52 -0.39
C SER A 64 -13.57 -0.12 -1.19
N TYR A 65 -14.45 -0.90 -0.53
CA TYR A 65 -15.62 -1.57 -1.13
C TYR A 65 -16.93 -1.18 -0.43
#